data_AF-A0A383CC24-F1
#
_entry.id   AF-A0A383CC24-F1
#
_cell.length_a   1.000
_cell.length_b   1.000
_cell.length_c   1.000
_cell.angle_alpha   90.00
_cell.angle_beta   90.00
_cell.angle_gamma   90.00
#
_symmetry.space_group_name_H-M   'P 1'
#
loop_
_entity.id
_entity.type
_entity.pdbx_description
1 polymer ?
#
loop_
_entity_poly.entity_id
_entity_poly.type
_entity_poly.pdbx_seq_one_letter_code
_entity_poly.pdbx_strand_id
1 'polypeptide(L)'
;MVKLTETLNTHNHISPQFNFDNSFARSLEGFFVSCQAEPATAPKFLKFNRALAKELGLDPVVLDSEMGLAIFSGNVVPEGSEP
;
A
#
# COMPACT_ATOMS: atom_id res chain seq x y z
N MET A 1 10.42 -23.20 34.78
CA MET A 1 10.70 -24.05 33.60
C MET A 1 9.82 -23.54 32.47
N VAL A 2 10.46 -23.19 31.36
CA VAL A 2 9.99 -22.22 30.35
C VAL A 2 8.77 -22.74 29.56
N LYS A 3 7.70 -21.95 29.46
CA LYS A 3 6.66 -22.14 28.43
C LYS A 3 7.15 -21.46 27.15
N LEU A 4 7.81 -22.26 26.33
CA LEU A 4 8.32 -21.91 25.00
C LEU A 4 7.31 -22.41 23.98
N THR A 5 6.30 -21.59 23.66
CA THR A 5 5.51 -21.72 22.42
C THR A 5 4.89 -20.35 22.11
N GLU A 6 5.76 -19.37 21.83
CA GLU A 6 5.42 -18.33 20.87
C GLU A 6 5.49 -19.01 19.49
N THR A 7 4.35 -19.46 18.99
CA THR A 7 4.23 -19.88 17.60
C THR A 7 4.45 -18.64 16.75
N LEU A 8 5.66 -18.53 16.22
CA LEU A 8 6.08 -17.63 15.16
C LEU A 8 5.06 -17.70 14.02
N ASN A 9 4.22 -16.67 13.89
CA ASN A 9 3.32 -16.49 12.75
C ASN A 9 4.19 -16.22 11.50
N THR A 10 4.68 -17.31 10.92
CA THR A 10 5.60 -17.34 9.78
C THR A 10 4.80 -17.42 8.49
N HIS A 11 4.00 -16.39 8.20
CA HIS A 11 3.46 -16.14 6.85
C HIS A 11 3.48 -14.62 6.65
N ASN A 12 4.68 -14.05 6.52
CA ASN A 12 4.88 -12.64 6.20
C ASN A 12 4.41 -12.42 4.76
N HIS A 13 3.11 -12.18 4.57
CA HIS A 13 2.60 -11.63 3.33
C HIS A 13 3.24 -10.24 3.20
N ILE A 14 4.21 -10.11 2.29
CA ILE A 14 4.93 -8.86 2.01
C ILE A 14 4.00 -7.95 1.21
N SER A 15 2.86 -7.58 1.79
CA SER A 15 1.95 -6.59 1.24
C SER A 15 2.40 -5.21 1.75
N PRO A 16 2.54 -4.20 0.88
CA PRO A 16 2.90 -2.86 1.33
C PRO A 16 1.80 -2.32 2.25
N GLN A 17 2.14 -2.04 3.51
CA GLN A 17 1.17 -1.58 4.51
C GLN A 17 1.12 -0.05 4.52
N PHE A 18 -0.02 0.50 4.11
CA PHE A 18 -0.32 1.92 4.19
C PHE A 18 -1.20 2.20 5.42
N ASN A 19 -0.94 3.32 6.08
CA ASN A 19 -1.74 3.77 7.23
C ASN A 19 -2.79 4.79 6.77
N PHE A 20 -3.75 4.36 5.95
CA PHE A 20 -4.81 5.25 5.48
C PHE A 20 -5.77 5.63 6.62
N ASP A 21 -6.06 6.93 6.71
CA ASP A 21 -7.26 7.45 7.35
C ASP A 21 -8.05 8.20 6.28
N ASN A 22 -9.05 7.54 5.71
CA ASN A 22 -9.92 8.09 4.65
C ASN A 22 -10.91 9.14 5.20
N SER A 23 -10.43 10.06 6.04
CA SER A 23 -11.27 11.05 6.72
C SER A 23 -12.04 11.95 5.76
N PHE A 24 -11.48 12.23 4.58
CA PHE A 24 -12.16 12.96 3.51
C PHE A 24 -13.38 12.19 2.98
N ALA A 25 -13.18 10.94 2.55
CA ALA A 25 -14.26 10.08 2.05
C ALA A 25 -15.36 9.87 3.10
N ARG A 26 -14.96 9.65 4.36
CA ARG A 26 -15.85 9.41 5.50
C ARG A 26 -16.65 10.65 5.94
N SER A 27 -16.08 11.85 5.83
CA SER A 27 -16.66 13.06 6.45
C SER A 27 -17.33 14.00 5.43
N LEU A 28 -17.02 13.87 4.14
CA LEU A 28 -17.46 14.78 3.09
C LEU A 28 -18.18 14.05 1.95
N GLU A 29 -19.09 13.16 2.31
CA GLU A 29 -20.00 12.52 1.34
C GLU A 29 -20.71 13.58 0.48
N GLY A 30 -20.83 13.31 -0.83
CA GLY A 30 -21.41 14.23 -1.81
C GLY A 30 -20.42 15.23 -2.43
N PHE A 31 -19.18 15.31 -1.93
CA PHE A 31 -18.12 16.13 -2.53
C PHE A 31 -17.16 15.34 -3.44
N PHE A 32 -17.36 14.03 -3.56
CA PHE A 32 -16.59 13.15 -4.42
C PHE A 32 -17.49 12.11 -5.08
N VAL A 33 -16.92 11.39 -6.04
CA VAL A 33 -17.50 10.17 -6.63
C VAL A 33 -16.43 9.10 -6.52
N SER A 34 -16.79 7.95 -5.95
CA SER A 34 -15.89 6.80 -5.91
C SER A 34 -15.50 6.37 -7.33
N CYS A 35 -14.21 6.21 -7.57
CA CYS A 35 -13.70 5.85 -8.88
C CYS A 35 -12.52 4.88 -8.76
N GLN A 36 -12.54 3.83 -9.58
CA GLN A 36 -11.43 2.90 -9.66
C GLN A 36 -10.41 3.40 -10.69
N ALA A 37 -9.13 3.17 -10.40
CA ALA A 37 -8.07 3.48 -11.35
C ALA A 37 -8.20 2.64 -12.62
N GLU A 38 -7.89 3.24 -13.76
CA GLU A 38 -7.76 2.49 -15.01
C GLU A 38 -6.37 1.81 -15.04
N PRO A 39 -6.29 0.48 -15.25
CA PRO A 39 -5.04 -0.25 -15.15
C PRO A 39 -4.10 0.04 -16.32
N ALA A 40 -2.80 0.11 -16.04
CA ALA A 40 -1.75 0.28 -17.02
C ALA A 40 -1.27 -1.07 -17.60
N THR A 41 -1.17 -1.16 -18.93
CA THR A 41 -0.82 -2.40 -19.65
C THR A 41 0.64 -2.84 -19.49
N ALA A 42 1.60 -1.91 -19.37
CA ALA A 42 3.03 -2.23 -19.29
C ALA A 42 3.76 -1.23 -18.38
N PRO A 43 3.41 -1.17 -17.08
CA PRO A 43 3.96 -0.19 -16.17
C PRO A 43 5.46 -0.43 -15.95
N LYS A 44 6.20 0.67 -15.74
CA LYS A 44 7.62 0.65 -15.37
C LYS A 44 7.90 1.85 -14.49
N PHE A 45 8.77 1.68 -13.49
CA PHE A 45 9.28 2.82 -12.74
C PHE A 45 10.21 3.68 -13.59
N LEU A 46 9.94 4.98 -13.64
CA LEU A 46 10.91 5.98 -14.12
C LEU A 46 11.84 6.41 -12.98
N LYS A 47 11.27 6.62 -11.80
CA LYS A 47 11.96 6.96 -10.57
C LYS A 47 11.06 6.66 -9.38
N PHE A 48 11.62 6.13 -8.30
CA PHE A 48 10.93 5.95 -7.02
C PHE A 48 11.65 6.72 -5.92
N ASN A 49 10.91 7.47 -5.10
CA ASN A 49 11.48 8.29 -4.03
C ASN A 49 11.59 7.50 -2.72
N ARG A 50 12.69 6.76 -2.58
CA ARG A 50 12.98 5.97 -1.37
C ARG A 50 13.08 6.81 -0.09
N ALA A 51 13.55 8.06 -0.18
CA ALA A 51 13.68 8.93 0.99
C ALA A 51 12.29 9.31 1.53
N LEU A 52 11.38 9.69 0.64
CA LEU A 52 10.00 10.01 1.01
C LEU A 52 9.24 8.80 1.54
N ALA A 53 9.44 7.61 0.96
CA ALA A 53 8.81 6.39 1.49
C ALA A 53 9.19 6.17 2.97
N LYS A 54 10.46 6.35 3.34
CA LYS A 54 10.91 6.26 4.73
C LYS A 54 10.32 7.36 5.61
N GLU A 55 10.24 8.59 5.10
CA GLU A 55 9.65 9.72 5.82
C GLU A 55 8.16 9.48 6.15
N LEU A 56 7.43 8.84 5.23
CA LEU A 56 6.04 8.44 5.41
C LEU A 56 5.87 7.17 6.26
N GLY A 57 6.96 6.59 6.78
CA GLY A 57 6.91 5.35 7.58
C GLY A 57 6.64 4.09 6.76
N LEU A 58 6.85 4.13 5.44
CA LEU A 58 6.64 3.00 4.53
C LEU A 58 7.95 2.26 4.26
N ASP A 59 7.86 0.98 3.91
CA ASP A 59 9.02 0.18 3.51
C ASP A 59 9.40 0.45 2.04
N PRO A 60 10.53 1.12 1.76
CA PRO A 60 10.95 1.44 0.40
C PRO A 60 11.41 0.21 -0.40
N VAL A 61 11.79 -0.90 0.25
CA VAL A 61 12.17 -2.14 -0.43
C VAL A 61 10.92 -2.84 -0.96
N VAL A 62 9.86 -2.86 -0.15
CA VAL A 62 8.58 -3.43 -0.55
C VAL A 62 7.88 -2.58 -1.62
N LEU A 63 7.94 -1.25 -1.51
CA LEU A 63 7.31 -0.35 -2.47
C LEU A 63 8.09 -0.14 -3.78
N ASP A 64 9.41 -0.34 -3.77
CA ASP A 64 10.23 -0.36 -5.00
C ASP A 64 10.38 -1.81 -5.50
N SER A 65 9.24 -2.47 -5.66
CA SER A 65 9.10 -3.83 -6.17
C SER A 65 7.95 -3.90 -7.17
N GLU A 66 7.76 -5.06 -7.82
CA GLU A 66 6.62 -5.29 -8.73
C GLU A 66 5.26 -5.08 -8.04
N MET A 67 5.15 -5.39 -6.75
CA MET A 67 3.92 -5.15 -5.98
C MET A 67 3.65 -3.66 -5.82
N GLY A 68 4.67 -2.88 -5.46
CA GLY A 68 4.54 -1.42 -5.38
C GLY A 68 4.28 -0.79 -6.76
N LEU A 69 4.90 -1.31 -7.82
CA LEU A 69 4.64 -0.87 -9.19
C LEU A 69 3.18 -1.07 -9.57
N ALA A 70 2.60 -2.23 -9.26
CA ALA A 70 1.20 -2.51 -9.52
C ALA A 70 0.25 -1.56 -8.77
N ILE A 71 0.59 -1.18 -7.53
CA ILE A 71 -0.18 -0.19 -6.76
C ILE A 71 -0.08 1.18 -7.40
N PHE A 72 1.13 1.67 -7.67
CA PHE A 72 1.35 3.01 -8.22
C PHE A 72 0.91 3.15 -9.69
N SER A 73 0.67 2.04 -10.38
CA SER A 73 0.14 2.02 -11.74
C SER A 73 -1.37 1.78 -11.83
N GLY A 74 -2.08 1.76 -10.69
CA GLY A 74 -3.53 1.51 -10.66
C GLY A 74 -3.95 0.07 -10.99
N ASN A 75 -3.00 -0.88 -11.03
CA ASN A 75 -3.28 -2.29 -11.30
C ASN A 75 -3.71 -3.05 -10.04
N VAL A 76 -3.38 -2.53 -8.87
CA VAL A 76 -3.77 -3.06 -7.55
C VAL A 76 -4.21 -1.91 -6.66
N VAL A 77 -5.37 -2.05 -6.03
CA VAL A 77 -5.82 -1.10 -5.01
C VAL A 77 -5.10 -1.40 -3.70
N PRO A 78 -4.41 -0.43 -3.08
CA PRO A 78 -3.72 -0.67 -1.82
C PRO A 78 -4.73 -0.92 -0.69
N GLU A 79 -4.39 -1.84 0.21
CA GLU A 79 -5.25 -2.21 1.33
C GLU A 79 -5.58 -0.99 2.20
N GLY A 80 -6.87 -0.85 2.56
CA GLY A 80 -7.36 0.24 3.39
C GLY A 80 -7.62 1.57 2.65
N SER A 81 -7.37 1.65 1.34
CA SER A 81 -7.72 2.85 0.56
C SER A 81 -9.19 2.86 0.11
N GLU A 82 -9.77 4.06 0.01
CA GLU A 82 -11.12 4.31 -0.49
C GLU A 82 -11.10 5.35 -1.62
N PRO A 83 -10.79 4.94 -2.86
CA PRO A 83 -10.76 5.82 -4.04
C PRO A 83 -12.15 6.10 -4.65
#